data_AF-A0AAP1MML8-F1
#
_entry.id   AF-A0AAP1MML8-F1
#
_cell.length_a   1.000
_cell.length_b   1.000
_cell.length_c   1.000
_cell.angle_alpha   90.00
_cell.angle_beta   90.00
_cell.angle_gamma   90.00
#
_symmetry.space_group_name_H-M   'P 1'
#
loop_
_entity.id
_entity.type
_entity.pdbx_description
1 polymer ?
#
loop_
_entity_poly.entity_id
_entity_poly.type
_entity_poly.pdbx_seq_one_letter_code
_entity_poly.pdbx_strand_id
1 'polypeptide(L)'
;MMKLSRAFLFAGCCLISACTSQMKGAAPQQLVSTLPDYPYYALANHLDGEVTIRFDVGANGKVEKMWILTSEPQHLFDDAVISAAAKWRFESNKPYKGMTKTIRFKLNNAG
;
A
#
# COMPACT_ATOMS: atom_id res chain seq x y z
N MET A 1 -57.71 -41.03 5.46
CA MET A 1 -58.50 -39.91 6.03
C MET A 1 -57.51 -38.84 6.50
N MET A 2 -57.17 -37.89 5.62
CA MET A 2 -56.09 -36.91 5.79
C MET A 2 -56.55 -35.72 6.65
N LYS A 3 -55.75 -35.37 7.68
CA LYS A 3 -55.93 -34.17 8.50
C LYS A 3 -55.01 -33.05 8.00
N LEU A 4 -55.66 -31.98 7.56
CA LEU A 4 -55.50 -30.58 7.96
C LEU A 4 -54.18 -29.83 7.68
N SER A 5 -54.33 -28.82 6.82
CA SER A 5 -53.47 -27.68 6.51
C SER A 5 -52.73 -27.06 7.69
N ARG A 6 -51.45 -26.73 7.46
CA ARG A 6 -50.81 -25.53 8.02
C ARG A 6 -49.86 -24.92 7.00
N ALA A 7 -50.28 -23.78 6.46
CA ALA A 7 -49.42 -22.88 5.72
C ALA A 7 -48.29 -22.40 6.63
N PHE A 8 -47.04 -22.61 6.22
CA PHE A 8 -45.88 -21.93 6.80
C PHE A 8 -45.41 -20.89 5.78
N LEU A 9 -45.96 -19.67 5.94
CA LEU A 9 -45.30 -18.46 5.48
C LEU A 9 -44.01 -18.31 6.30
N PHE A 10 -42.86 -18.57 5.69
CA PHE A 10 -41.60 -18.02 6.20
C PHE A 10 -41.04 -17.05 5.17
N ALA A 11 -41.12 -15.79 5.58
CA ALA A 11 -40.61 -14.60 4.95
C ALA A 11 -39.18 -14.80 4.45
N GLY A 12 -38.96 -14.36 3.21
CA GLY A 12 -37.63 -14.23 2.65
C GLY A 12 -36.74 -13.35 3.51
N CYS A 13 -35.55 -13.87 3.81
CA CYS A 13 -34.38 -13.07 4.04
C CYS A 13 -33.28 -13.71 3.20
N CYS A 14 -33.21 -13.34 1.92
CA CYS A 14 -31.96 -13.43 1.18
C CYS A 14 -30.96 -12.61 1.99
N LEU A 15 -30.16 -13.29 2.82
CA LEU A 15 -28.93 -12.75 3.35
C LEU A 15 -27.98 -12.63 2.14
N ILE A 16 -28.20 -11.58 1.36
CA ILE A 16 -27.27 -11.06 0.37
C ILE A 16 -26.02 -10.67 1.14
N SER A 17 -25.17 -11.67 1.38
CA SER A 17 -23.75 -11.47 1.64
C SER A 17 -23.17 -10.92 0.35
N ALA A 18 -23.40 -9.63 0.14
CA ALA A 18 -22.69 -8.85 -0.86
C ALA A 18 -21.24 -8.77 -0.35
N CYS A 19 -20.45 -9.80 -0.63
CA CYS A 19 -19.00 -9.67 -0.69
C CYS A 19 -18.72 -8.54 -1.67
N THR A 20 -18.63 -7.32 -1.15
CA THR A 20 -18.35 -6.14 -1.95
C THR A 20 -16.86 -6.22 -2.23
N SER A 21 -16.49 -6.99 -3.25
CA SER A 21 -15.13 -6.99 -3.80
C SER A 21 -14.89 -5.57 -4.30
N GLN A 22 -14.18 -4.78 -3.50
CA GLN A 22 -13.85 -3.42 -3.88
C GLN A 22 -12.97 -3.49 -5.13
N MET A 23 -13.56 -3.23 -6.30
CA MET A 23 -12.85 -3.07 -7.55
C MET A 23 -11.99 -1.81 -7.41
N LYS A 24 -10.79 -1.96 -6.85
CA LYS A 24 -9.73 -0.96 -6.95
C LYS A 24 -9.50 -0.75 -8.45
N GLY A 25 -9.75 0.46 -8.95
CA GLY A 25 -9.43 0.82 -10.33
C GLY A 25 -7.97 0.50 -10.66
N ALA A 26 -7.60 0.48 -11.94
CA ALA A 26 -6.22 0.23 -12.34
C ALA A 26 -5.25 1.17 -11.61
N ALA A 27 -4.22 0.61 -10.98
CA ALA A 27 -3.22 1.41 -10.27
C ALA A 27 -2.47 2.31 -11.27
N PRO A 28 -2.15 3.56 -10.90
CA PRO A 28 -1.43 4.48 -11.79
C PRO A 28 -0.01 3.97 -12.02
N GLN A 29 0.49 4.13 -13.25
CA GLN A 29 1.89 3.83 -13.54
C GLN A 29 2.81 4.84 -12.83
N GLN A 30 3.91 4.36 -12.27
CA GLN A 30 4.96 5.22 -11.72
C GLN A 30 5.82 5.77 -12.87
N LEU A 31 5.84 7.10 -13.03
CA LEU A 31 6.59 7.79 -14.07
C LEU A 31 7.98 8.20 -13.60
N VAL A 32 8.10 8.61 -12.33
CA VAL A 32 9.38 8.97 -11.69
C VAL A 32 9.56 8.15 -10.42
N SER A 33 10.67 7.42 -10.35
CA SER A 33 11.05 6.55 -9.23
C SER A 33 12.42 6.93 -8.68
N THR A 34 12.51 8.10 -8.04
CA THR A 34 13.69 8.52 -7.30
C THR A 34 14.02 7.51 -6.20
N LEU A 35 15.26 7.03 -6.15
CA LEU A 35 15.74 6.16 -5.07
C LEU A 35 15.98 6.98 -3.79
N PRO A 36 15.79 6.40 -2.60
CA PRO A 36 16.22 7.02 -1.36
C PRO A 36 17.74 7.04 -1.24
N ASP A 37 18.24 8.13 -0.67
CA ASP A 37 19.64 8.26 -0.31
C ASP A 37 19.96 7.28 0.83
N TYR A 38 21.12 6.64 0.77
CA TYR A 38 21.55 5.74 1.85
C TYR A 38 21.94 6.58 3.08
N PRO A 39 21.35 6.36 4.27
CA PRO A 39 21.73 7.10 5.46
C PRO A 39 23.23 6.96 5.76
N TYR A 40 23.93 8.08 5.97
CA TYR A 40 25.39 8.07 6.17
C TYR A 40 25.83 7.13 7.30
N TYR A 41 25.12 7.16 8.43
CA TYR A 41 25.39 6.26 9.55
C TYR A 41 25.26 4.78 9.16
N ALA A 42 24.22 4.43 8.40
CA ALA A 42 24.00 3.06 7.94
C ALA A 42 25.09 2.63 6.95
N LEU A 43 25.48 3.51 6.03
CA LEU A 43 26.56 3.25 5.07
C LEU A 43 27.89 3.01 5.78
N ALA A 44 28.28 3.90 6.71
CA ALA A 44 29.54 3.80 7.45
C ALA A 44 29.65 2.53 8.30
N ASN A 45 28.52 2.03 8.79
CA ASN A 45 28.45 0.85 9.65
C ASN A 45 28.01 -0.42 8.91
N HIS A 46 27.93 -0.38 7.58
CA HIS A 46 27.54 -1.52 6.73
C HIS A 46 26.17 -2.13 7.12
N LEU A 47 25.24 -1.27 7.54
CA LEU A 47 23.90 -1.69 7.98
C LEU A 47 22.96 -1.70 6.79
N ASP A 48 22.37 -2.85 6.51
CA ASP A 48 21.25 -3.03 5.60
C ASP A 48 19.91 -2.76 6.30
N GLY A 49 18.83 -2.64 5.52
CA GLY A 49 17.48 -2.59 6.07
C GLY A 49 16.38 -2.64 5.03
N GLU A 50 15.14 -2.59 5.51
CA GLU A 50 13.97 -2.42 4.67
C GLU A 50 12.87 -1.60 5.35
N VAL A 51 12.12 -0.87 4.53
CA VAL A 51 10.98 -0.06 4.98
C VAL A 51 9.81 -0.38 4.08
N THR A 52 8.67 -0.74 4.67
CA THR A 52 7.42 -0.89 3.94
C THR A 52 6.53 0.32 4.22
N ILE A 53 6.11 1.00 3.16
CA ILE A 53 5.21 2.15 3.25
C ILE A 53 3.87 1.85 2.60
N ARG A 54 2.83 2.46 3.14
CA ARG A 54 1.53 2.65 2.50
C ARG A 54 1.40 4.10 2.09
N PHE A 55 0.87 4.38 0.91
CA PHE A 55 0.65 5.75 0.47
C PHE A 55 -0.53 5.90 -0.49
N ASP A 56 -0.96 7.14 -0.65
CA ASP A 56 -1.99 7.55 -1.60
C ASP A 56 -1.38 8.37 -2.74
N VAL A 57 -1.89 8.18 -3.95
CA VAL A 57 -1.60 9.00 -5.12
C VAL A 57 -2.78 9.93 -5.40
N GLY A 58 -2.51 11.22 -5.52
CA GLY A 58 -3.48 12.26 -5.87
C GLY A 58 -3.79 12.30 -7.36
N ALA A 59 -4.82 13.05 -7.75
CA ALA A 59 -5.18 13.23 -9.17
C ALA A 59 -4.09 13.96 -9.98
N ASN A 60 -3.21 14.71 -9.33
CA ASN A 60 -2.04 15.34 -9.94
C ASN A 60 -0.83 14.40 -10.11
N GLY A 61 -0.98 13.11 -9.80
CA GLY A 61 0.09 12.11 -9.87
C GLY A 61 1.16 12.22 -8.78
N LYS A 62 0.93 13.01 -7.72
CA LYS A 62 1.85 13.12 -6.57
C LYS A 62 1.42 12.20 -5.43
N VAL A 63 2.38 11.83 -4.58
CA VAL A 63 2.09 11.18 -3.30
C VAL A 63 1.52 12.22 -2.33
N GLU A 64 0.39 11.93 -1.69
CA GLU A 64 -0.31 12.90 -0.80
C GLU A 64 -0.35 12.49 0.67
N LYS A 65 -0.59 11.21 0.94
CA LYS A 65 -0.62 10.65 2.30
C LYS A 65 0.30 9.46 2.36
N MET A 66 1.05 9.32 3.44
CA MET A 66 2.02 8.24 3.61
C MET A 66 2.04 7.78 5.05
N TRP A 67 2.20 6.46 5.21
CA TRP A 67 2.35 5.79 6.49
C TRP A 67 3.47 4.77 6.36
N ILE A 68 4.37 4.74 7.34
CA ILE A 68 5.33 3.66 7.48
C ILE A 68 4.61 2.51 8.18
N LEU A 69 4.57 1.35 7.53
CA LEU A 69 3.96 0.13 8.07
C LEU A 69 4.98 -0.67 8.88
N THR A 70 6.18 -0.84 8.32
CA THR A 70 7.31 -1.52 8.96
C THR A 70 8.61 -0.80 8.60
N SER A 71 9.56 -0.83 9.53
CA SER A 71 10.89 -0.26 9.34
C SER A 71 11.87 -1.10 10.15
N GLU A 72 12.86 -1.68 9.47
CA GLU A 72 13.88 -2.51 10.09
C GLU A 72 15.25 -2.14 9.49
N PRO A 73 16.23 -1.69 10.29
CA PRO A 73 16.13 -1.31 11.71
C PRO A 73 15.20 -0.13 11.92
N GLN A 74 14.55 -0.10 13.09
CA GLN A 74 13.54 0.90 13.40
C GLN A 74 14.06 2.33 13.20
N HIS A 75 13.33 3.11 12.41
CA HIS A 75 13.56 4.54 12.14
C HIS A 75 14.83 4.91 11.37
N LEU A 76 15.76 3.98 11.14
CA LEU A 76 17.06 4.29 10.52
C LEU A 76 16.92 4.77 9.07
N PHE A 77 15.94 4.25 8.35
CA PHE A 77 15.75 4.48 6.91
C PHE A 77 14.49 5.31 6.57
N ASP A 78 13.71 5.70 7.57
CA ASP A 78 12.38 6.31 7.40
C ASP A 78 12.45 7.64 6.63
N ASP A 79 13.32 8.56 7.07
CA ASP A 79 13.46 9.90 6.47
C ASP A 79 13.94 9.84 5.02
N ALA A 80 14.82 8.90 4.70
CA ALA A 80 15.32 8.67 3.36
C ALA A 80 14.18 8.23 2.42
N VAL A 81 13.34 7.31 2.89
CA VAL A 81 12.16 6.84 2.14
C VAL A 81 11.14 7.95 1.96
N ILE A 82 10.83 8.71 3.01
CA ILE A 82 9.90 9.85 2.95
C ILE A 82 10.38 10.88 1.92
N SER A 83 11.66 11.26 2.00
CA SER A 83 12.27 12.25 1.11
C SER A 83 12.28 11.81 -0.36
N ALA A 84 12.53 10.53 -0.61
CA ALA A 84 12.47 9.96 -1.95
C ALA A 84 11.05 9.93 -2.51
N ALA A 85 10.10 9.44 -1.71
CA ALA A 85 8.73 9.27 -2.13
C ALA A 85 7.99 10.61 -2.35
N ALA A 86 8.38 11.68 -1.66
CA ALA A 86 7.94 13.04 -1.97
C ALA A 86 8.29 13.49 -3.41
N LYS A 87 9.37 12.93 -3.98
CA LYS A 87 9.84 13.21 -5.34
C LYS A 87 9.21 12.29 -6.39
N TRP A 88 8.53 11.21 -6.00
CA TRP A 88 7.89 10.29 -6.93
C TRP A 88 6.75 10.96 -7.71
N ARG A 89 6.57 10.53 -8.94
CA ARG A 89 5.47 10.96 -9.81
C ARG A 89 4.82 9.76 -10.46
N PHE A 90 3.51 9.83 -10.58
CA PHE A 90 2.63 8.83 -11.14
C PHE A 90 1.79 9.46 -12.26
N GLU A 91 1.12 8.61 -13.05
CA GLU A 91 0.13 9.07 -14.01
C GLU A 91 -0.91 10.00 -13.38
N SER A 92 -1.14 11.16 -13.99
CA SER A 92 -2.18 12.09 -13.57
C SER A 92 -3.58 11.57 -13.94
N ASN A 93 -4.61 12.12 -13.31
CA ASN A 93 -6.02 11.76 -13.46
C ASN A 93 -6.35 10.29 -13.08
N LYS A 94 -5.45 9.64 -12.32
CA LYS A 94 -5.63 8.28 -11.79
C LYS A 94 -5.34 8.24 -10.28
N PRO A 95 -6.16 8.93 -9.45
CA PRO A 95 -5.96 8.89 -8.00
C PRO A 95 -6.13 7.45 -7.48
N TYR A 96 -5.30 7.08 -6.51
CA TYR A 96 -5.31 5.73 -5.95
C TYR A 96 -5.00 5.74 -4.46
N LYS A 97 -5.70 4.91 -3.70
CA LYS A 97 -5.62 4.88 -2.24
C LYS A 97 -5.00 3.58 -1.72
N GLY A 98 -4.08 3.73 -0.77
CA GLY A 98 -3.39 2.60 -0.13
C GLY A 98 -2.63 1.72 -1.12
N MET A 99 -1.75 2.33 -1.92
CA MET A 99 -0.64 1.61 -2.54
C MET A 99 0.35 1.20 -1.45
N THR A 100 1.02 0.06 -1.62
CA THR A 100 2.06 -0.41 -0.71
C THR A 100 3.34 -0.63 -1.49
N LYS A 101 4.48 -0.21 -0.93
CA LYS A 101 5.81 -0.47 -1.51
C LYS A 101 6.81 -0.78 -0.41
N THR A 102 7.60 -1.82 -0.61
CA THR A 102 8.74 -2.17 0.24
C THR A 102 10.01 -1.70 -0.44
N ILE A 103 10.83 -0.94 0.27
CA ILE A 103 12.12 -0.44 -0.18
C ILE A 103 13.20 -1.15 0.62
N ARG A 104 14.16 -1.76 -0.08
CA ARG A 104 15.28 -2.47 0.54
C ARG A 104 16.57 -1.70 0.33
N PHE A 105 17.29 -1.49 1.42
CA PHE A 105 18.62 -0.92 1.47
C PHE A 105 19.60 -2.07 1.59
N LYS A 106 20.38 -2.28 0.53
CA LYS A 106 21.38 -3.34 0.45
C LYS A 106 22.69 -2.77 -0.04
N LEU A 107 23.76 -3.03 0.69
CA LEU A 107 25.11 -2.83 0.19
C LEU A 107 25.49 -4.03 -0.65
N ASN A 108 25.65 -3.81 -1.96
CA ASN A 108 26.23 -4.82 -2.84
C ASN A 108 27.71 -4.92 -2.49
N ASN A 109 28.07 -5.85 -1.61
CA ASN A 109 29.46 -6.20 -1.36
C ASN A 109 30.02 -6.95 -2.58
N ALA A 110 30.34 -6.22 -3.65
CA ALA A 110 31.34 -6.66 -4.62
C ALA A 110 32.70 -6.35 -3.99
N GLY A 111 33.19 -7.29 -3.19
CA GLY A 111 34.58 -7.33 -2.73
C GLY A 111 35.52 -7.72 -3.85
#